data_AF-A0A3G7TY65-F1
#
_entry.id   AF-A0A3G7TY65-F1
#
_cell.length_a   1.000
_cell.length_b   1.000
_cell.length_c   1.000
_cell.angle_alpha   90.00
_cell.angle_beta   90.00
_cell.angle_gamma   90.00
#
_symmetry.space_group_name_H-M   'P 1'
#
loop_
_entity.id
_entity.type
_entity.pdbx_description
1 polymer ?
#
loop_
_entity_poly.entity_id
_entity_poly.type
_entity_poly.pdbx_seq_one_letter_code
_entity_poly.pdbx_strand_id
1 'polypeptide(L)'
;MDPTQIQAIQQLRSLIPVGLRHAQALLERCAGNPQQAAEHYKNELLQVLASKSGLPLEQAREPLHNAGYDLGRALSAIEEARFTLTQRILRKHHRDKGRALDLIAQAIEVAEQLQRQYWLAFEQLERLAPAPRCFMMLHEWLAFEGWEGFDSALHFHLPQIIAQFRHLRLDALADTLEQADQRQKHLRASHAGSDSPTALAARINQDPLFNSHQDAYDRYRALLDERLFEWVEQHIRQFPA
;
A
#
# COMPACT_ATOMS: atom_id res chain seq x y z
N MET A 1 2.88 -47.69 13.05
CA MET A 1 4.00 -47.31 12.16
C MET A 1 5.22 -48.07 12.62
N ASP A 2 5.95 -48.65 11.68
CA ASP A 2 7.19 -49.38 11.94
C ASP A 2 8.25 -48.41 12.53
N PRO A 3 9.02 -48.78 13.56
CA PRO A 3 10.13 -47.97 14.08
C PRO A 3 11.08 -47.45 12.99
N THR A 4 11.34 -48.24 11.96
CA THR A 4 12.20 -47.86 10.82
C THR A 4 11.60 -46.72 10.00
N GLN A 5 10.28 -46.72 9.78
CA GLN A 5 9.58 -45.63 9.09
C GLN A 5 9.61 -44.33 9.90
N ILE A 6 9.46 -44.42 11.22
CA ILE A 6 9.52 -43.23 12.09
C ILE A 6 10.92 -42.60 12.02
N GLN A 7 11.96 -43.41 12.05
CA GLN A 7 13.35 -42.95 11.95
C GLN A 7 13.65 -42.34 10.56
N ALA A 8 13.16 -42.95 9.48
CA ALA A 8 13.30 -42.43 8.12
C ALA A 8 12.60 -41.07 7.94
N ILE A 9 11.41 -40.89 8.52
CA ILE A 9 10.68 -39.61 8.49
C ILE A 9 11.45 -38.53 9.28
N GLN A 10 11.99 -38.88 10.45
CA GLN A 10 12.79 -37.94 11.25
C GLN A 10 14.05 -37.51 10.50
N GLN A 11 14.74 -38.44 9.85
CA GLN A 11 15.92 -38.14 9.02
C GLN A 11 15.56 -37.27 7.81
N LEU A 12 14.45 -37.54 7.12
CA LEU A 12 14.03 -36.70 5.99
C LEU A 12 13.74 -35.26 6.45
N ARG A 13 13.05 -35.11 7.60
CA ARG A 13 12.66 -33.80 8.14
C ARG A 13 13.82 -33.00 8.74
N SER A 14 14.96 -33.62 9.04
CA SER A 14 16.18 -32.89 9.40
C SER A 14 16.91 -32.35 8.17
N LEU A 15 16.66 -32.90 6.97
CA LEU A 15 17.26 -32.46 5.72
C LEU A 15 16.45 -31.36 5.02
N ILE A 16 15.12 -31.38 5.17
CA ILE A 16 14.19 -30.46 4.48
C ILE A 16 12.96 -30.12 5.34
N PRO A 17 12.40 -28.90 5.20
CA PRO A 17 11.19 -28.50 5.91
C PRO A 17 9.96 -29.12 5.25
N VAL A 18 9.64 -30.36 5.63
CA VAL A 18 8.50 -31.13 5.08
C VAL A 18 7.52 -31.58 6.17
N GLY A 19 6.23 -31.51 5.86
CA GLY A 19 5.15 -31.98 6.75
C GLY A 19 5.07 -33.52 6.80
N LEU A 20 4.55 -34.06 7.90
CA LEU A 20 4.53 -35.52 8.16
C LEU A 20 3.91 -36.36 7.03
N ARG A 21 2.72 -35.96 6.54
CA ARG A 21 2.02 -36.69 5.48
C ARG A 21 2.79 -36.68 4.16
N HIS A 22 3.41 -35.55 3.84
CA HIS A 22 4.18 -35.41 2.61
C HIS A 22 5.52 -36.17 2.69
N ALA A 23 6.15 -36.18 3.87
CA ALA A 23 7.34 -36.97 4.14
C ALA A 23 7.09 -38.48 3.96
N GLN A 24 5.94 -38.99 4.43
CA GLN A 24 5.54 -40.38 4.23
C GLN A 24 5.41 -40.72 2.74
N ALA A 25 4.66 -39.91 2.00
CA ALA A 25 4.46 -40.13 0.56
C ALA A 25 5.78 -40.07 -0.25
N LEU A 26 6.69 -39.16 0.10
CA LEU A 26 8.02 -39.06 -0.52
C LEU A 26 8.87 -40.30 -0.23
N LEU A 27 8.87 -40.79 1.01
CA LEU A 27 9.62 -41.99 1.37
C LEU A 27 9.05 -43.24 0.67
N GLU A 28 7.73 -43.37 0.56
CA GLU A 28 7.10 -44.48 -0.19
C GLU A 28 7.54 -44.48 -1.65
N ARG A 29 7.60 -43.30 -2.29
CA ARG A 29 8.08 -43.13 -3.67
C ARG A 29 9.56 -43.45 -3.84
N CYS A 30 10.37 -43.25 -2.80
CA CYS A 30 11.82 -43.46 -2.83
C CYS A 30 12.26 -44.74 -2.09
N ALA A 31 11.39 -45.75 -2.01
CA ALA A 31 11.67 -47.05 -1.38
C ALA A 31 12.23 -46.94 0.05
N GLY A 32 11.78 -45.94 0.81
CA GLY A 32 12.18 -45.68 2.19
C GLY A 32 13.52 -44.95 2.35
N ASN A 33 14.18 -44.51 1.28
CA ASN A 33 15.47 -43.82 1.34
C ASN A 33 15.31 -42.30 1.58
N PRO A 34 15.71 -41.77 2.76
CA PRO A 34 15.54 -40.36 3.10
C PRO A 34 16.37 -39.40 2.25
N GLN A 35 17.59 -39.79 1.85
CA GLN A 35 18.47 -38.94 1.05
C GLN A 35 17.93 -38.78 -0.38
N GLN A 36 17.47 -39.87 -0.99
CA GLN A 36 16.84 -39.83 -2.31
C GLN A 36 15.53 -39.04 -2.28
N ALA A 37 14.70 -39.24 -1.25
CA ALA A 37 13.48 -38.48 -1.04
C ALA A 37 13.75 -36.98 -0.89
N ALA A 38 14.81 -36.61 -0.15
CA ALA A 38 15.21 -35.22 0.01
C ALA A 38 15.63 -34.60 -1.34
N GLU A 39 16.49 -35.25 -2.12
CA GLU A 39 16.92 -34.72 -3.43
C GLU A 39 15.76 -34.61 -4.43
N HIS A 40 14.85 -35.59 -4.46
CA HIS A 40 13.63 -35.49 -5.25
C HIS A 40 12.80 -34.26 -4.87
N TYR A 41 12.55 -34.07 -3.58
CA TYR A 41 11.76 -32.93 -3.11
C TYR A 41 12.45 -31.59 -3.36
N LYS A 42 13.77 -31.49 -3.17
CA LYS A 42 14.54 -30.28 -3.48
C LYS A 42 14.41 -29.90 -4.96
N ASN A 43 14.47 -30.89 -5.86
CA ASN A 43 14.29 -30.67 -7.29
C ASN A 43 12.84 -30.23 -7.63
N GLU A 44 11.83 -30.83 -6.98
CA GLU A 44 10.44 -30.39 -7.12
C GLU A 44 10.27 -28.93 -6.67
N LEU A 45 10.81 -28.57 -5.50
CA LEU A 45 10.79 -27.19 -5.00
C LEU A 45 11.50 -26.21 -5.93
N LEU A 46 12.63 -26.62 -6.52
CA LEU A 46 13.37 -25.80 -7.47
C LEU A 46 12.55 -25.49 -8.73
N GLN A 47 11.86 -26.49 -9.27
CA GLN A 47 10.96 -26.32 -10.42
C GLN A 47 9.81 -25.36 -10.09
N VAL A 48 9.18 -25.53 -8.92
CA VAL A 48 8.10 -24.64 -8.47
C VAL A 48 8.61 -23.21 -8.27
N LEU A 49 9.79 -23.05 -7.66
CA LEU A 49 10.40 -21.74 -7.43
C LEU A 49 10.72 -21.05 -8.77
N ALA A 50 11.36 -21.74 -9.70
CA ALA A 50 11.67 -21.21 -11.03
C ALA A 50 10.40 -20.80 -11.78
N SER A 51 9.37 -21.64 -11.77
CA SER A 51 8.08 -21.34 -12.40
C SER A 51 7.41 -20.11 -11.78
N LYS A 52 7.38 -19.99 -10.45
CA LYS A 52 6.74 -18.86 -9.76
C LYS A 52 7.52 -17.55 -9.83
N SER A 53 8.85 -17.62 -9.76
CA SER A 53 9.72 -16.45 -9.80
C SER A 53 10.06 -16.01 -11.23
N GLY A 54 9.86 -16.86 -12.23
CA GLY A 54 10.33 -16.63 -13.60
C GLY A 54 11.86 -16.63 -13.73
N LEU A 55 12.60 -17.11 -12.72
CA LEU A 55 14.05 -17.30 -12.81
C LEU A 55 14.39 -18.59 -13.57
N PRO A 56 15.52 -18.61 -14.32
CA PRO A 56 16.13 -19.86 -14.73
C PRO A 56 16.45 -20.76 -13.52
N LEU A 57 16.36 -22.08 -13.69
CA LEU A 57 16.61 -23.06 -12.62
C LEU A 57 17.96 -22.84 -11.91
N GLU A 58 19.01 -22.53 -12.68
CA GLU A 58 20.35 -22.27 -12.15
C GLU A 58 20.37 -21.08 -11.18
N GLN A 59 19.64 -20.00 -11.50
CA GLN A 59 19.56 -18.81 -10.65
C GLN A 59 18.61 -18.99 -9.46
N ALA A 60 17.63 -19.89 -9.56
CA ALA A 60 16.69 -20.20 -8.47
C ALA A 60 17.31 -21.11 -7.39
N ARG A 61 18.40 -21.82 -7.70
CA ARG A 61 19.03 -22.80 -6.80
C ARG A 61 19.61 -22.15 -5.54
N GLU A 62 20.34 -21.05 -5.70
CA GLU A 62 20.98 -20.34 -4.59
C GLU A 62 19.97 -19.74 -3.60
N PRO A 63 18.94 -18.97 -4.03
CA PRO A 63 17.90 -18.48 -3.12
C PRO A 63 17.16 -19.60 -2.38
N LEU A 64 16.86 -20.71 -3.06
CA LEU A 64 16.19 -21.85 -2.43
C LEU A 64 17.05 -22.49 -1.34
N HIS A 65 18.34 -22.64 -1.62
CA HIS A 65 19.31 -23.17 -0.67
C HIS A 65 19.44 -22.24 0.55
N ASN A 66 19.61 -20.94 0.32
CA ASN A 66 19.75 -19.94 1.39
C ASN A 66 18.51 -19.83 2.27
N ALA A 67 17.33 -20.11 1.71
CA ALA A 67 16.07 -20.20 2.44
C ALA A 67 15.88 -21.52 3.21
N GLY A 68 16.85 -22.43 3.18
CA GLY A 68 16.74 -23.75 3.81
C GLY A 68 15.65 -24.62 3.19
N TYR A 69 15.41 -24.49 1.89
CA TYR A 69 14.33 -25.15 1.15
C TYR A 69 12.91 -24.79 1.61
N ASP A 70 12.75 -23.67 2.32
CA ASP A 70 11.45 -23.03 2.53
C ASP A 70 11.08 -22.22 1.28
N LEU A 71 10.11 -22.72 0.50
CA LEU A 71 9.66 -22.09 -0.73
C LEU A 71 9.13 -20.67 -0.53
N GLY A 72 8.43 -20.41 0.58
CA GLY A 72 7.86 -19.10 0.88
C GLY A 72 8.96 -18.08 1.15
N ARG A 73 9.94 -18.44 1.98
CA ARG A 73 11.11 -17.59 2.25
C ARG A 73 11.94 -17.34 0.99
N ALA A 74 12.15 -18.36 0.16
CA ALA A 74 12.89 -18.21 -1.09
C ALA A 74 12.21 -17.23 -2.05
N LEU A 75 10.88 -17.34 -2.20
CA LEU A 75 10.10 -16.41 -3.03
C LEU A 75 10.19 -14.97 -2.50
N SER A 76 10.00 -14.77 -1.20
CA SER A 76 10.11 -13.44 -0.58
C SER A 76 11.50 -12.83 -0.79
N ALA A 77 12.58 -13.61 -0.59
CA ALA A 77 13.94 -13.13 -0.78
C ALA A 77 14.22 -12.74 -2.24
N ILE A 78 13.69 -13.48 -3.21
CA ILE A 78 13.81 -13.13 -4.64
C ILE A 78 13.06 -11.84 -4.96
N GLU A 79 11.86 -11.66 -4.42
CA GLU A 79 11.11 -10.42 -4.62
C GLU A 79 11.82 -9.22 -3.99
N GLU A 80 12.36 -9.38 -2.78
CA GLU A 80 13.15 -8.36 -2.06
C GLU A 80 14.40 -7.94 -2.81
N ALA A 81 15.09 -8.90 -3.47
CA ALA A 81 16.27 -8.60 -4.27
C ALA A 81 15.93 -7.87 -5.58
N ARG A 82 14.68 -7.94 -6.06
CA ARG A 82 14.26 -7.42 -7.38
C ARG A 82 13.47 -6.12 -7.31
N PHE A 83 12.71 -5.94 -6.24
CA PHE A 83 11.72 -4.88 -6.14
C PHE A 83 11.82 -4.18 -4.79
N THR A 84 11.70 -2.86 -4.82
CA THR A 84 11.53 -2.08 -3.59
C THR A 84 10.25 -2.46 -2.86
N LEU A 85 10.17 -2.16 -1.56
CA LEU A 85 8.96 -2.28 -0.74
C LEU A 85 7.76 -1.63 -1.44
N THR A 86 7.92 -0.41 -1.94
CA THR A 86 6.85 0.31 -2.66
C THR A 86 6.42 -0.45 -3.92
N GLN A 87 7.36 -0.97 -4.72
CA GLN A 87 7.05 -1.79 -5.90
C GLN A 87 6.32 -3.08 -5.54
N ARG A 88 6.72 -3.74 -4.44
CA ARG A 88 6.04 -4.95 -3.95
C ARG A 88 4.60 -4.65 -3.54
N ILE A 89 4.37 -3.53 -2.84
CA ILE A 89 3.01 -3.10 -2.46
C ILE A 89 2.15 -2.87 -3.70
N LEU A 90 2.62 -2.09 -4.68
CA LEU A 90 1.87 -1.80 -5.91
C LEU A 90 1.53 -3.08 -6.69
N ARG A 91 2.48 -4.01 -6.85
CA ARG A 91 2.26 -5.28 -7.56
C ARG A 91 1.23 -6.16 -6.84
N LYS A 92 1.36 -6.28 -5.51
CA LYS A 92 0.49 -7.12 -4.68
C LYS A 92 -0.94 -6.56 -4.60
N HIS A 93 -1.09 -5.25 -4.59
CA HIS A 93 -2.36 -4.56 -4.37
C HIS A 93 -2.86 -3.79 -5.61
N HIS A 94 -2.44 -4.15 -6.82
CA HIS A 94 -2.82 -3.45 -8.06
C HIS A 94 -4.35 -3.36 -8.33
N ARG A 95 -5.14 -4.26 -7.75
CA ARG A 95 -6.62 -4.26 -7.86
C ARG A 95 -7.32 -3.47 -6.75
N ASP A 96 -6.62 -3.21 -5.65
CA ASP A 96 -7.13 -2.51 -4.48
C ASP A 96 -6.19 -1.34 -4.19
N LYS A 97 -6.38 -0.28 -4.99
CA LYS A 97 -5.47 0.87 -5.01
C LYS A 97 -5.51 1.62 -3.69
N GLY A 98 -6.69 1.85 -3.10
CA GLY A 98 -6.82 2.44 -1.78
C GLY A 98 -5.96 1.70 -0.74
N ARG A 99 -6.04 0.37 -0.69
CA ARG A 99 -5.20 -0.42 0.22
C ARG A 99 -3.70 -0.31 -0.10
N ALA A 100 -3.33 -0.23 -1.37
CA ALA A 100 -1.94 -0.02 -1.77
C ALA A 100 -1.42 1.33 -1.26
N LEU A 101 -2.19 2.41 -1.43
CA LEU A 101 -1.82 3.75 -0.99
C LEU A 101 -1.67 3.81 0.53
N ASP A 102 -2.57 3.20 1.30
CA ASP A 102 -2.45 3.15 2.76
C ASP A 102 -1.15 2.47 3.23
N LEU A 103 -0.78 1.36 2.57
CA LEU A 103 0.46 0.64 2.88
C LEU A 103 1.70 1.46 2.50
N ILE A 104 1.62 2.23 1.41
CA ILE A 104 2.71 3.13 0.99
C ILE A 104 2.86 4.29 1.97
N ALA A 105 1.75 4.90 2.42
CA ALA A 105 1.76 5.93 3.44
C ALA A 105 2.39 5.42 4.73
N GLN A 106 2.00 4.22 5.19
CA GLN A 106 2.61 3.57 6.34
C GLN A 106 4.12 3.33 6.15
N ALA A 107 4.54 2.89 4.95
CA ALA A 107 5.96 2.68 4.65
C ALA A 107 6.76 4.00 4.71
N ILE A 108 6.19 5.10 4.25
CA ILE A 108 6.81 6.44 4.34
C ILE A 108 6.90 6.89 5.79
N GLU A 109 5.81 6.75 6.56
CA GLU A 109 5.81 7.10 7.98
C GLU A 109 6.92 6.39 8.76
N VAL A 110 7.11 5.09 8.49
CA VAL A 110 8.17 4.29 9.14
C VAL A 110 9.56 4.71 8.66
N ALA A 111 9.77 4.87 7.35
CA ALA A 111 11.07 5.22 6.78
C ALA A 111 11.55 6.61 7.22
N GLU A 112 10.63 7.56 7.31
CA GLU A 112 10.90 8.97 7.60
C GLU A 112 10.66 9.33 9.08
N GLN A 113 10.31 8.32 9.90
CA GLN A 113 10.06 8.43 11.34
C GLN A 113 9.03 9.51 11.72
N LEU A 114 8.00 9.67 10.88
CA LEU A 114 6.96 10.68 11.06
C LEU A 114 6.17 10.41 12.34
N GLN A 115 5.87 11.47 13.10
CA GLN A 115 5.13 11.37 14.36
C GLN A 115 3.69 11.82 14.15
N ARG A 116 2.74 10.96 14.47
CA ARG A 116 1.29 11.22 14.34
C ARG A 116 0.65 11.52 15.68
N GLN A 117 -0.17 12.56 15.75
CA GLN A 117 -1.07 12.85 16.87
C GLN A 117 -2.49 13.00 16.30
N TYR A 118 -3.13 11.87 16.01
CA TYR A 118 -4.31 11.74 15.14
C TYR A 118 -4.01 12.02 13.67
N TRP A 119 -3.67 13.27 13.33
CA TRP A 119 -3.28 13.70 11.99
C TRP A 119 -1.77 14.01 11.94
N LEU A 120 -1.17 13.89 10.76
CA LEU A 120 0.20 14.30 10.49
C LEU A 120 0.28 15.83 10.38
N ALA A 121 1.25 16.40 11.09
CA ALA A 121 1.54 17.82 10.97
C ALA A 121 2.20 18.09 9.59
N PHE A 122 1.63 19.00 8.80
CA PHE A 122 2.12 19.29 7.44
C PHE A 122 3.56 19.81 7.43
N GLU A 123 4.03 20.42 8.52
CA GLU A 123 5.41 20.85 8.71
C GLU A 123 6.41 19.68 8.69
N GLN A 124 5.97 18.48 9.09
CA GLN A 124 6.78 17.27 8.96
C GLN A 124 6.82 16.81 7.51
N LEU A 125 5.69 16.89 6.79
CA LEU A 125 5.58 16.48 5.40
C LEU A 125 6.44 17.35 4.47
N GLU A 126 6.59 18.64 4.77
CA GLU A 126 7.45 19.57 4.02
C GLU A 126 8.93 19.16 3.99
N ARG A 127 9.38 18.25 4.85
CA ARG A 127 10.75 17.73 4.86
C ARG A 127 10.98 16.59 3.88
N LEU A 128 9.89 15.94 3.44
CA LEU A 128 9.95 14.81 2.53
C LEU A 128 10.42 15.26 1.14
N ALA A 129 10.97 14.32 0.36
CA ALA A 129 11.23 14.53 -1.05
C ALA A 129 9.93 14.94 -1.81
N PRO A 130 10.03 15.64 -2.96
CA PRO A 130 8.84 16.21 -3.62
C PRO A 130 7.72 15.21 -3.90
N ALA A 131 8.03 14.02 -4.43
CA ALA A 131 6.98 13.05 -4.77
C ALA A 131 6.32 12.40 -3.54
N PRO A 132 7.05 11.90 -2.53
CA PRO A 132 6.45 11.43 -1.27
C PRO A 132 5.72 12.53 -0.50
N ARG A 133 6.20 13.77 -0.52
CA ARG A 133 5.52 14.92 0.09
C ARG A 133 4.13 15.12 -0.51
N CYS A 134 4.08 15.23 -1.83
CA CYS A 134 2.83 15.43 -2.56
C CYS A 134 1.83 14.31 -2.26
N PHE A 135 2.31 13.06 -2.32
CA PHE A 135 1.52 11.88 -1.97
C PHE A 135 0.99 11.94 -0.52
N MET A 136 1.86 12.17 0.47
CA MET A 136 1.46 12.15 1.89
C MET A 136 0.50 13.28 2.23
N MET A 137 0.70 14.49 1.70
CA MET A 137 -0.22 15.61 1.95
C MET A 137 -1.62 15.31 1.41
N LEU A 138 -1.71 14.78 0.19
CA LEU A 138 -2.99 14.43 -0.42
C LEU A 138 -3.65 13.23 0.28
N HIS A 139 -2.88 12.19 0.62
CA HIS A 139 -3.38 11.04 1.38
C HIS A 139 -3.94 11.46 2.74
N GLU A 140 -3.23 12.31 3.47
CA GLU A 140 -3.66 12.80 4.78
C GLU A 140 -4.94 13.65 4.68
N TRP A 141 -5.02 14.56 3.69
CA TRP A 141 -6.19 15.39 3.50
C TRP A 141 -7.42 14.59 3.06
N LEU A 142 -7.25 13.59 2.20
CA LEU A 142 -8.34 12.70 1.78
C LEU A 142 -8.83 11.80 2.92
N ALA A 143 -7.95 11.38 3.82
CA ALA A 143 -8.33 10.68 5.02
C ALA A 143 -9.13 11.59 5.97
N PHE A 144 -8.73 12.86 6.12
CA PHE A 144 -9.49 13.85 6.88
C PHE A 144 -10.87 14.11 6.28
N GLU A 145 -10.94 14.30 4.96
CA GLU A 145 -12.20 14.49 4.23
C GLU A 145 -13.14 13.30 4.38
N GLY A 146 -12.64 12.08 4.25
CA GLY A 146 -13.45 10.87 4.44
C GLY A 146 -13.96 10.69 5.88
N TRP A 147 -13.32 11.31 6.87
CA TRP A 147 -13.70 11.23 8.28
C TRP A 147 -14.64 12.37 8.70
N GLU A 148 -14.28 13.62 8.41
CA GLU A 148 -15.02 14.82 8.84
C GLU A 148 -16.02 15.35 7.81
N GLY A 149 -15.88 14.95 6.54
CA GLY A 149 -16.67 15.44 5.41
C GLY A 149 -16.02 16.61 4.65
N PHE A 150 -16.53 16.84 3.44
CA PHE A 150 -16.03 17.83 2.50
C PHE A 150 -16.00 19.26 3.06
N ASP A 151 -17.08 19.70 3.71
CA ASP A 151 -17.20 21.05 4.25
C ASP A 151 -16.19 21.36 5.35
N SER A 152 -15.83 20.35 6.15
CA SER A 152 -14.78 20.42 7.17
C SER A 152 -13.39 20.41 6.54
N ALA A 153 -13.16 19.57 5.52
CA ALA A 153 -11.87 19.42 4.85
C ALA A 153 -11.36 20.72 4.19
N LEU A 154 -12.26 21.61 3.77
CA LEU A 154 -11.90 22.94 3.25
C LEU A 154 -11.14 23.82 4.26
N HIS A 155 -11.24 23.53 5.56
CA HIS A 155 -10.48 24.25 6.61
C HIS A 155 -9.13 23.60 6.93
N PHE A 156 -8.85 22.41 6.39
CA PHE A 156 -7.70 21.61 6.75
C PHE A 156 -6.58 21.76 5.70
N HIS A 157 -5.64 22.69 5.94
CA HIS A 157 -4.46 22.93 5.08
C HIS A 157 -4.76 23.12 3.58
N LEU A 158 -5.94 23.68 3.25
CA LEU A 158 -6.43 23.73 1.87
C LEU A 158 -5.46 24.40 0.87
N PRO A 159 -4.78 25.53 1.17
CA PRO A 159 -3.84 26.13 0.22
C PRO A 159 -2.70 25.19 -0.20
N GLN A 160 -2.16 24.41 0.76
CA GLN A 160 -1.13 23.42 0.50
C GLN A 160 -1.67 22.30 -0.40
N ILE A 161 -2.90 21.87 -0.17
CA ILE A 161 -3.57 20.79 -0.91
C ILE A 161 -3.91 21.20 -2.34
N ILE A 162 -4.42 22.41 -2.54
CA ILE A 162 -4.61 23.01 -3.87
C ILE A 162 -3.29 23.01 -4.64
N ALA A 163 -2.18 23.41 -4.00
CA ALA A 163 -0.88 23.40 -4.65
C ALA A 163 -0.45 21.97 -5.08
N GLN A 164 -0.73 20.96 -4.25
CA GLN A 164 -0.46 19.57 -4.61
C GLN A 164 -1.37 19.08 -5.76
N PHE A 165 -2.67 19.40 -5.78
CA PHE A 165 -3.54 19.05 -6.90
C PHE A 165 -3.11 19.70 -8.21
N ARG A 166 -2.68 20.97 -8.18
CA ARG A 166 -2.06 21.63 -9.35
C ARG A 166 -0.76 20.94 -9.77
N HIS A 167 0.05 20.46 -8.82
CA HIS A 167 1.25 19.68 -9.13
C HIS A 167 0.92 18.37 -9.85
N LEU A 168 -0.19 17.73 -9.52
CA LEU A 168 -0.75 16.57 -10.22
C LEU A 168 -1.43 16.92 -11.55
N ARG A 169 -1.45 18.19 -11.96
CA ARG A 169 -2.18 18.71 -13.13
C ARG A 169 -3.69 18.45 -13.05
N LEU A 170 -4.25 18.56 -11.85
CA LEU A 170 -5.67 18.50 -11.56
C LEU A 170 -6.22 19.92 -11.32
N ASP A 171 -5.93 20.84 -12.24
CA ASP A 171 -6.26 22.26 -12.09
C ASP A 171 -7.75 22.50 -11.89
N ALA A 172 -8.61 21.80 -12.65
CA ALA A 172 -10.06 21.93 -12.50
C ALA A 172 -10.58 21.48 -11.12
N LEU A 173 -9.94 20.48 -10.50
CA LEU A 173 -10.25 20.08 -9.12
C LEU A 173 -9.78 21.14 -8.13
N ALA A 174 -8.55 21.63 -8.30
CA ALA A 174 -8.01 22.71 -7.48
C ALA A 174 -8.91 23.96 -7.51
N ASP A 175 -9.36 24.36 -8.69
CA ASP A 175 -10.26 25.50 -8.88
C ASP A 175 -11.64 25.23 -8.25
N THR A 176 -12.15 24.00 -8.32
CA THR A 176 -13.40 23.59 -7.66
C THR A 176 -13.31 23.75 -6.15
N LEU A 177 -12.19 23.33 -5.55
CA LEU A 177 -11.94 23.48 -4.11
C LEU A 177 -11.79 24.95 -3.69
N GLU A 178 -11.08 25.75 -4.49
CA GLU A 178 -10.97 27.21 -4.26
C GLU A 178 -12.35 27.88 -4.29
N GLN A 179 -13.20 27.52 -5.24
CA GLN A 179 -14.56 28.07 -5.36
C GLN A 179 -15.45 27.64 -4.19
N ALA A 180 -15.37 26.37 -3.77
CA ALA A 180 -16.11 25.86 -2.62
C ALA A 180 -15.73 26.60 -1.32
N ASP A 181 -14.42 26.78 -1.07
CA ASP A 181 -13.92 27.52 0.09
C ASP A 181 -14.31 28.99 0.06
N GLN A 182 -14.19 29.66 -1.10
CA GLN A 182 -14.65 31.03 -1.26
C GLN A 182 -16.15 31.17 -0.97
N ARG A 183 -16.97 30.24 -1.46
CA ARG A 183 -18.42 30.24 -1.20
C ARG A 183 -18.70 30.04 0.29
N GLN A 184 -18.03 29.09 0.93
CA GLN A 184 -18.17 28.83 2.36
C GLN A 184 -17.78 30.05 3.19
N LYS A 185 -16.64 30.68 2.90
CA LYS A 185 -16.18 31.92 3.56
C LYS A 185 -17.17 33.06 3.39
N HIS A 186 -17.72 33.23 2.19
CA HIS A 186 -18.76 34.23 1.93
C HIS A 186 -19.99 34.01 2.80
N LEU A 187 -20.53 32.78 2.84
CA LEU A 187 -21.70 32.44 3.65
C LEU A 187 -21.45 32.68 5.15
N ARG A 188 -20.26 32.31 5.65
CA ARG A 188 -19.84 32.55 7.04
C ARG A 188 -19.76 34.04 7.36
N ALA A 189 -19.18 34.84 6.47
CA ALA A 189 -19.08 36.28 6.65
C ALA A 189 -20.47 36.96 6.65
N SER A 190 -21.37 36.53 5.75
CA SER A 190 -22.73 37.09 5.66
C SER A 190 -23.61 36.80 6.88
N HIS A 191 -23.27 35.80 7.69
CA HIS A 191 -24.03 35.39 8.87
C HIS A 191 -23.20 35.47 10.16
N ALA A 192 -22.11 36.24 10.13
CA ALA A 192 -21.24 36.41 11.28
C ALA A 192 -22.00 37.07 12.44
N GLY A 193 -22.12 36.36 13.56
CA GLY A 193 -22.80 36.84 14.76
C GLY A 193 -24.33 36.70 14.76
N SER A 194 -24.95 36.24 13.67
CA SER A 194 -26.40 35.97 13.63
C SER A 194 -26.74 34.49 13.85
N ASP A 195 -25.93 33.58 13.30
CA ASP A 195 -26.19 32.15 13.34
C ASP A 195 -25.27 31.45 14.36
N SER A 196 -25.80 30.45 15.06
CA SER A 196 -24.97 29.52 15.82
C SER A 196 -24.09 28.69 14.87
N PRO A 197 -22.96 28.12 15.33
CA PRO A 197 -22.10 27.29 14.47
C PRO A 197 -22.84 26.17 13.74
N THR A 198 -23.82 25.54 14.40
CA THR A 198 -24.65 24.47 13.81
C THR A 198 -25.61 25.00 12.74
N ALA A 199 -26.25 26.16 12.98
CA ALA A 199 -27.14 26.76 12.00
C ALA A 199 -26.37 27.21 10.75
N LEU A 200 -25.15 27.71 10.94
CA LEU A 200 -24.28 28.10 9.84
C LEU A 200 -23.81 26.91 9.00
N ALA A 201 -23.43 25.80 9.65
CA ALA A 201 -23.10 24.55 8.96
C ALA A 201 -24.29 24.01 8.14
N ALA A 202 -25.49 24.01 8.73
CA ALA A 202 -26.71 23.61 8.02
C ALA A 202 -26.99 24.51 6.80
N ARG A 203 -26.76 25.82 6.91
CA ARG A 203 -26.93 26.76 5.81
C ARG A 203 -25.94 26.52 4.68
N ILE A 204 -24.67 26.25 5.01
CA ILE A 204 -23.64 25.89 4.01
C ILE A 204 -24.07 24.64 3.25
N ASN A 205 -24.49 23.59 3.96
CA ASN A 205 -24.87 22.31 3.35
C ASN A 205 -26.21 22.35 2.58
N GLN A 206 -26.98 23.44 2.72
CA GLN A 206 -28.19 23.70 1.95
C GLN A 206 -27.96 24.68 0.79
N ASP A 207 -26.77 25.27 0.69
CA ASP A 207 -26.47 26.25 -0.35
C ASP A 207 -26.30 25.55 -1.72
N PRO A 208 -27.13 25.87 -2.73
CA PRO A 208 -27.08 25.16 -4.01
C PRO A 208 -25.74 25.31 -4.74
N LEU A 209 -25.07 26.46 -4.58
CA LEU A 209 -23.79 26.71 -5.24
C LEU A 209 -22.68 25.91 -4.56
N PHE A 210 -22.62 25.91 -3.22
CA PHE A 210 -21.71 25.07 -2.46
C PHE A 210 -21.89 23.59 -2.82
N ASN A 211 -23.13 23.10 -2.82
CA ASN A 211 -23.44 21.72 -3.16
C ASN A 211 -23.04 21.38 -4.61
N SER A 212 -23.16 22.31 -5.56
CA SER A 212 -22.69 22.08 -6.93
C SER A 212 -21.17 21.91 -7.03
N HIS A 213 -20.40 22.58 -6.16
CA HIS A 213 -18.94 22.39 -6.09
C HIS A 213 -18.59 21.07 -5.40
N GLN A 214 -19.34 20.67 -4.37
CA GLN A 214 -19.19 19.35 -3.76
C GLN A 214 -19.50 18.22 -4.76
N ASP A 215 -20.59 18.33 -5.51
CA ASP A 215 -20.92 17.38 -6.58
C ASP A 215 -19.82 17.30 -7.65
N ALA A 216 -19.15 18.43 -7.92
CA ALA A 216 -18.00 18.46 -8.82
C ALA A 216 -16.77 17.77 -8.23
N TYR A 217 -16.49 18.01 -6.94
CA TYR A 217 -15.45 17.31 -6.20
C TYR A 217 -15.67 15.79 -6.18
N ASP A 218 -16.89 15.33 -5.90
CA ASP A 218 -17.22 13.91 -5.79
C ASP A 218 -16.94 13.14 -7.09
N ARG A 219 -17.11 13.78 -8.25
CA ARG A 219 -16.72 13.20 -9.55
C ARG A 219 -15.22 12.97 -9.68
N TYR A 220 -14.40 13.86 -9.10
CA TYR A 220 -12.95 13.68 -9.05
C TYR A 220 -12.53 12.68 -7.97
N ARG A 221 -13.21 12.67 -6.82
CA ARG A 221 -12.85 11.84 -5.66
C ARG A 221 -12.73 10.36 -6.02
N ALA A 222 -13.62 9.86 -6.88
CA ALA A 222 -13.60 8.48 -7.37
C ALA A 222 -12.35 8.12 -8.20
N LEU A 223 -11.63 9.13 -8.73
CA LEU A 223 -10.44 8.97 -9.55
C LEU A 223 -9.15 9.28 -8.80
N LEU A 224 -9.22 9.82 -7.58
CA LEU A 224 -8.02 10.29 -6.87
C LEU A 224 -7.09 9.14 -6.46
N ASP A 225 -7.64 8.00 -6.04
CA ASP A 225 -6.84 6.82 -5.72
C ASP A 225 -6.07 6.32 -6.96
N GLU A 226 -6.71 6.35 -8.13
CA GLU A 226 -6.07 6.01 -9.41
C GLU A 226 -4.90 6.96 -9.70
N ARG A 227 -5.12 8.27 -9.56
CA ARG A 227 -4.11 9.30 -9.82
C ARG A 227 -2.94 9.24 -8.85
N LEU A 228 -3.20 9.02 -7.58
CA LEU A 228 -2.14 8.85 -6.58
C LEU A 228 -1.35 7.56 -6.83
N PHE A 229 -2.01 6.47 -7.24
CA PHE A 229 -1.33 5.24 -7.62
C PHE A 229 -0.38 5.45 -8.81
N GLU A 230 -0.87 6.08 -9.88
CA GLU A 230 -0.05 6.45 -11.06
C GLU A 230 1.12 7.36 -10.67
N TRP A 231 0.89 8.31 -9.75
CA TRP A 231 1.93 9.21 -9.26
C TRP A 231 3.08 8.45 -8.59
N VAL A 232 2.76 7.47 -7.74
CA VAL A 232 3.77 6.63 -7.08
C VAL A 232 4.52 5.79 -8.12
N GLU A 233 3.82 5.19 -9.09
CA GLU A 233 4.47 4.40 -10.15
C GLU A 233 5.49 5.22 -10.96
N GLN A 234 5.13 6.45 -11.33
CA GLN A 234 6.00 7.35 -12.09
C GLN A 234 7.23 7.80 -11.30
N HIS A 235 7.11 7.93 -9.98
CA HIS A 235 8.16 8.47 -9.10
C HIS A 235 8.75 7.43 -8.17
N ILE A 236 8.61 6.14 -8.50
CA ILE A 236 8.88 5.00 -7.61
C ILE A 236 10.27 5.03 -6.94
N ARG A 237 11.26 5.64 -7.60
CA ARG A 237 12.65 5.76 -7.08
C ARG A 237 12.79 6.74 -5.91
N GLN A 238 11.82 7.61 -5.69
CA GLN A 238 11.80 8.57 -4.58
C GLN A 238 11.05 8.03 -3.36
N PHE A 239 10.32 6.91 -3.51
CA PHE A 239 9.57 6.28 -2.42
C PHE A 239 10.44 5.25 -1.68
N PRO A 240 10.07 4.88 -0.44
CA PRO A 240 10.84 3.93 0.36
C PRO A 240 11.18 2.62 -0.38
N ALA A 241 12.45 2.23 -0.20
CA ALA A 241 13.04 1.02 -0.76
C ALA A 241 12.62 -0.24 -0.01
#